data_AF-A0AAD6UD08-F1
#
_entry.id   AF-A0AAD6UD08-F1
#
_cell.length_a   1.000
_cell.length_b   1.000
_cell.length_c   1.000
_cell.angle_alpha   90.00
_cell.angle_beta   90.00
_cell.angle_gamma   90.00
#
_symmetry.space_group_name_H-M   'P 1'
#
loop_
_entity.id
_entity.type
_entity.pdbx_description
1 polymer ?
#
loop_
_entity_poly.entity_id
_entity_poly.type
_entity_poly.pdbx_seq_one_letter_code
_entity_poly.pdbx_strand_id
1 'polypeptide(L)'
;MAILYVLNCFDPQGDATAVTLQESDGLTALKKTILAEWGPQARDLAAPDIRLWKPNQNIPLTGGAWARLWQASGHDLKAIATVLDFDDDLQLLVPRTRPKPLVGNVIAEVLPRWQLNATVSPPPHVEQSDERDTIAAMNTRYRNLVDNARNAMPPSSSAESANYREGQRSDHPIYDGRYDPAHDVSTMAPPIQLYNPAFARFSDDVANPGLEIPDSVVVATADLMRKASAIYEEESVRRSKVRPALKNALSYGITQLVDDRTTPDGAVVWTMSGTDGSLDETVALLIEEEQLELGEDGYDASIQASFSMLRYWAQSDNDAVRARCCCPTVLIAFAGPWLAVLGAVLTDKCIVQRLTDFVWLGNGAVLNDSGCRRVARVLYSLTRSLGHLREYYAALASTNNGPDSRFFPSPHSFLAGDVPVRFEYLEALERDSGCVVFRCKTREEQPRAVVVKFAETYCSGAHRLLAANGMAPKLLYCGPVSDHLDAGPAYQALQMIVMDYIDGKTGAQLQLLDPRRLPADFARQLTEIVDVLHGGGYVFGDLRWPNIMVAEDGINEPKVKLIDFDWAGEVGEARYPINISQNVGWPAGVVAMGRIEKAHDLEMLRGVIATSTYA
;
A
#
# COMPACT_ATOMS: atom_id res chain seq x y z
N MET A 1 11.25 -24.94 46.24
CA MET A 1 10.38 -23.86 46.79
C MET A 1 10.15 -22.91 45.65
N ALA A 2 8.92 -22.78 45.13
CA ALA A 2 8.63 -21.76 44.12
C ALA A 2 8.90 -20.39 44.76
N ILE A 3 9.82 -19.60 44.20
CA ILE A 3 10.03 -18.23 44.64
C ILE A 3 8.83 -17.43 44.14
N LEU A 4 8.17 -16.75 45.08
CA LEU A 4 6.97 -15.96 44.84
C LEU A 4 7.35 -14.48 44.85
N TYR A 5 7.12 -13.78 43.75
CA TYR A 5 7.32 -12.34 43.62
C TYR A 5 6.01 -11.61 43.87
N VAL A 6 6.07 -10.45 44.55
CA VAL A 6 4.92 -9.57 44.74
C VAL A 6 5.20 -8.28 43.96
N LEU A 7 4.37 -7.93 43.00
CA LEU A 7 4.56 -6.74 42.17
C LEU A 7 3.43 -5.75 42.45
N ASN A 8 3.77 -4.47 42.56
CA ASN A 8 2.78 -3.40 42.54
C ASN A 8 2.53 -3.03 41.08
N CYS A 9 1.31 -3.26 40.62
CA CYS A 9 0.84 -2.86 39.30
C CYS A 9 0.09 -1.54 39.41
N PHE A 10 0.53 -0.51 38.68
CA PHE A 10 -0.18 0.76 38.59
C PHE A 10 -1.08 0.77 37.36
N ASP A 11 -2.35 1.15 37.55
CA ASP A 11 -3.30 1.36 36.47
C ASP A 11 -3.28 2.83 35.96
N PRO A 12 -3.99 3.13 34.85
CA PRO A 12 -4.10 4.50 34.32
C PRO A 12 -4.85 5.49 35.23
N GLN A 13 -5.60 5.02 36.23
CA GLN A 13 -6.45 5.83 37.12
C GLN A 13 -5.75 6.19 38.44
N GLY A 14 -4.61 5.56 38.74
CA GLY A 14 -3.75 5.90 39.87
C GLY A 14 -3.68 4.85 40.97
N ASP A 15 -4.42 3.76 40.86
CA ASP A 15 -4.53 2.75 41.91
C ASP A 15 -3.49 1.65 41.72
N ALA A 16 -2.87 1.25 42.83
CA ALA A 16 -1.84 0.21 42.84
C ALA A 16 -2.41 -1.10 43.37
N THR A 17 -2.28 -2.18 42.60
CA THR A 17 -2.71 -3.53 43.00
C THR A 17 -1.51 -4.44 43.18
N ALA A 18 -1.51 -5.25 44.25
CA ALA A 18 -0.46 -6.21 44.51
C ALA A 18 -0.75 -7.51 43.75
N VAL A 19 0.15 -7.90 42.84
CA VAL A 19 0.04 -9.09 42.00
C VAL A 19 1.13 -10.08 42.38
N THR A 20 0.80 -11.36 42.46
CA THR A 20 1.72 -12.41 42.90
C THR A 20 2.05 -13.36 41.74
N LEU A 21 3.34 -13.64 41.52
CA LEU A 21 3.83 -14.44 40.39
C LEU A 21 4.89 -15.47 40.82
N GLN A 22 4.95 -16.63 40.17
CA GLN A 22 6.02 -17.62 40.37
C GLN A 22 7.24 -17.33 39.46
N GLU A 23 8.43 -17.77 39.87
CA GLU A 23 9.67 -17.60 39.10
C GLU A 23 9.67 -18.25 37.71
N SER A 24 8.83 -19.26 37.47
CA SER A 24 8.68 -19.92 36.17
C SER A 24 7.73 -19.20 35.20
N ASP A 25 7.06 -18.14 35.65
CA ASP A 25 6.01 -17.48 34.88
C ASP A 25 6.61 -16.38 34.00
N GLY A 26 6.35 -16.43 32.68
CA GLY A 26 6.75 -15.39 31.72
C GLY A 26 5.82 -14.15 31.72
N LEU A 27 6.12 -13.17 30.87
CA LEU A 27 5.35 -11.92 30.74
C LEU A 27 3.87 -12.17 30.47
N THR A 28 3.55 -13.16 29.66
CA THR A 28 2.15 -13.51 29.34
C THR A 28 1.37 -13.97 30.58
N ALA A 29 2.01 -14.74 31.47
CA ALA A 29 1.39 -15.17 32.72
C ALA A 29 1.19 -13.97 33.66
N LEU A 30 2.18 -13.07 33.76
CA LEU A 30 2.06 -11.83 34.54
C LEU A 30 0.90 -10.95 34.07
N LYS A 31 0.74 -10.75 32.74
CA LYS A 31 -0.37 -9.98 32.17
C LYS A 31 -1.73 -10.59 32.52
N LYS A 32 -1.86 -11.92 32.46
CA LYS A 32 -3.08 -12.63 32.86
C LYS A 32 -3.41 -12.44 34.34
N THR A 33 -2.40 -12.47 35.21
CA THR A 33 -2.62 -12.24 36.65
C THR A 33 -3.04 -10.79 36.92
N ILE A 34 -2.44 -9.80 36.25
CA ILE A 34 -2.85 -8.39 36.34
C ILE A 34 -4.32 -8.21 35.94
N LEU A 35 -4.72 -8.78 34.79
CA LEU A 35 -6.11 -8.73 34.30
C LEU A 35 -7.10 -9.35 35.29
N ALA A 36 -6.72 -10.46 35.92
CA ALA A 36 -7.55 -11.12 36.93
C ALA A 36 -7.76 -10.23 38.17
N GLU A 37 -6.72 -9.53 38.62
CA GLU A 37 -6.77 -8.62 39.78
C GLU A 37 -7.56 -7.32 39.49
N TRP A 38 -7.54 -6.81 38.25
CA TRP A 38 -8.34 -5.66 37.82
C TRP A 38 -9.86 -5.97 37.73
N GLY A 39 -10.25 -7.24 37.77
CA GLY A 39 -11.64 -7.66 37.95
C GLY A 39 -12.59 -7.14 36.86
N PRO A 40 -13.78 -6.59 37.21
CA PRO A 40 -14.79 -6.17 36.23
C PRO A 40 -14.32 -5.15 35.19
N GLN A 41 -13.32 -4.34 35.49
CA GLN A 41 -12.79 -3.29 34.61
C GLN A 41 -11.96 -3.85 33.45
N ALA A 42 -11.47 -5.09 33.58
CA ALA A 42 -10.63 -5.76 32.58
C ALA A 42 -11.36 -6.88 31.82
N ARG A 43 -12.70 -6.99 31.94
CA ARG A 43 -13.49 -8.09 31.34
C ARG A 43 -13.36 -8.21 29.82
N ASP A 44 -13.09 -7.11 29.13
CA ASP A 44 -12.96 -7.05 27.67
C ASP A 44 -11.50 -6.96 27.20
N LEU A 45 -10.53 -7.20 28.10
CA LEU A 45 -9.10 -7.13 27.84
C LEU A 45 -8.45 -8.52 27.92
N ALA A 46 -7.55 -8.82 26.99
CA ALA A 46 -6.71 -10.00 26.95
C ALA A 46 -5.23 -9.64 27.18
N ALA A 47 -4.38 -10.64 27.43
CA ALA A 47 -2.96 -10.43 27.68
C ALA A 47 -2.22 -9.61 26.58
N PRO A 48 -2.53 -9.72 25.28
CA PRO A 48 -1.95 -8.85 24.26
C PRO A 48 -2.31 -7.36 24.47
N ASP A 49 -3.45 -7.07 25.08
CA ASP A 49 -4.02 -5.72 25.20
C ASP A 49 -3.34 -4.86 26.24
N ILE A 50 -2.35 -5.43 26.93
CA ILE A 50 -1.58 -4.74 27.96
C ILE A 50 -0.10 -4.79 27.59
N ARG A 51 0.54 -3.62 27.62
CA ARG A 51 2.00 -3.48 27.60
C ARG A 51 2.51 -3.26 29.02
N LEU A 52 3.58 -3.96 29.38
CA LEU A 52 4.20 -3.85 30.69
C LEU A 52 5.44 -2.98 30.61
N TRP A 53 5.62 -2.15 31.64
CA TRP A 53 6.76 -1.24 31.75
C TRP A 53 7.39 -1.35 33.13
N LYS A 54 8.72 -1.26 33.18
CA LYS A 54 9.49 -1.09 34.41
C LYS A 54 9.75 0.41 34.64
N PRO A 55 9.29 0.99 35.75
CA PRO A 55 9.67 2.35 36.14
C PRO A 55 11.18 2.52 36.25
N ASN A 56 11.70 3.63 35.73
CA ASN A 56 13.13 3.96 35.84
C ASN A 56 13.56 4.28 37.29
N GLN A 57 12.58 4.60 38.15
CA GLN A 57 12.79 4.86 39.57
C GLN A 57 11.73 4.15 40.42
N ASN A 58 12.05 3.91 41.69
CA ASN A 58 11.11 3.28 42.62
C ASN A 58 9.93 4.22 42.91
N ILE A 59 8.70 3.74 42.72
CA ILE A 59 7.46 4.49 42.95
C ILE A 59 6.88 4.06 44.31
N PRO A 60 6.80 4.96 45.31
CA PRO A 60 6.13 4.67 46.57
C PRO A 60 4.63 4.43 46.37
N LEU A 61 4.08 3.46 47.09
CA LEU A 61 2.63 3.15 47.10
C LEU A 61 1.77 4.23 47.76
N THR A 62 2.37 5.15 48.52
CA THR A 62 1.64 6.14 49.32
C THR A 62 1.77 7.56 48.75
N GLY A 63 0.70 8.33 48.91
CA GLY A 63 0.71 9.77 48.67
C GLY A 63 0.65 10.20 47.20
N GLY A 64 0.07 9.40 46.28
CA GLY A 64 -0.15 9.80 44.88
C GLY A 64 1.14 10.01 44.07
N ALA A 65 2.21 9.32 44.43
CA ALA A 65 3.52 9.47 43.80
C ALA A 65 3.48 9.15 42.29
N TRP A 66 2.74 8.11 41.89
CA TRP A 66 2.51 7.78 40.48
C TRP A 66 1.81 8.91 39.73
N ALA A 67 0.68 9.41 40.24
CA ALA A 67 -0.07 10.48 39.59
C ALA A 67 0.77 11.75 39.35
N ARG A 68 1.62 12.14 40.30
CA ARG A 68 2.55 13.27 40.14
C ARG A 68 3.62 13.00 39.09
N LEU A 69 4.18 11.79 39.08
CA LEU A 69 5.19 11.37 38.11
C LEU A 69 4.60 11.34 36.69
N TRP A 70 3.40 10.79 36.55
CA TRP A 70 2.63 10.72 35.31
C TRP A 70 2.35 12.12 34.76
N GLN A 71 1.84 13.02 35.60
CA GLN A 71 1.58 14.40 35.21
C GLN A 71 2.87 15.16 34.83
N ALA A 72 3.96 14.98 35.58
CA ALA A 72 5.24 15.63 35.29
C ALA A 72 5.88 15.13 33.98
N SER A 73 5.58 13.89 33.57
CA SER A 73 6.04 13.33 32.29
C SER A 73 5.26 13.81 31.06
N GLY A 74 4.21 14.64 31.25
CA GLY A 74 3.33 15.03 30.16
C GLY A 74 2.51 13.85 29.62
N HIS A 75 2.24 12.85 30.46
CA HIS A 75 1.56 11.61 30.06
C HIS A 75 2.33 10.78 29.02
N ASP A 76 3.67 10.78 29.08
CA ASP A 76 4.53 9.95 28.23
C ASP A 76 5.29 8.90 29.06
N LEU A 77 4.90 7.63 28.92
CA LEU A 77 5.54 6.52 29.63
C LEU A 77 7.01 6.33 29.23
N LYS A 78 7.39 6.65 27.99
CA LYS A 78 8.77 6.48 27.51
C LYS A 78 9.76 7.39 28.24
N ALA A 79 9.28 8.51 28.80
CA ALA A 79 10.10 9.43 29.57
C ALA A 79 10.47 8.89 30.96
N ILE A 80 9.71 7.94 31.50
CA ILE A 80 9.77 7.57 32.93
C ILE A 80 9.83 6.05 33.20
N ALA A 81 9.67 5.23 32.17
CA ALA A 81 9.71 3.77 32.27
C ALA A 81 10.29 3.13 31.00
N THR A 82 10.78 1.90 31.14
CA THR A 82 11.31 1.06 30.05
C THR A 82 10.33 -0.09 29.77
N VAL A 83 10.07 -0.39 28.50
CA VAL A 83 9.17 -1.49 28.09
C VAL A 83 9.77 -2.84 28.49
N LEU A 84 8.91 -3.80 28.83
CA LEU A 84 9.27 -5.21 29.04
C LEU A 84 8.68 -6.04 27.89
N ASP A 85 9.52 -6.42 26.93
CA ASP A 85 9.11 -7.05 25.67
C ASP A 85 9.41 -8.56 25.62
N PHE A 86 10.38 -9.02 26.42
CA PHE A 86 10.83 -10.42 26.44
C PHE A 86 10.73 -11.02 27.84
N ASP A 87 10.52 -12.33 27.93
CA ASP A 87 10.41 -13.02 29.23
C ASP A 87 11.67 -12.82 30.11
N ASP A 88 12.85 -12.66 29.50
CA ASP A 88 14.11 -12.35 30.18
C ASP A 88 14.09 -10.96 30.86
N ASP A 89 13.25 -10.03 30.42
CA ASP A 89 13.12 -8.69 31.00
C ASP A 89 12.49 -8.74 32.40
N LEU A 90 11.81 -9.83 32.79
CA LEU A 90 11.31 -10.02 34.15
C LEU A 90 12.45 -10.02 35.18
N GLN A 91 13.66 -10.39 34.79
CA GLN A 91 14.84 -10.30 35.66
C GLN A 91 15.19 -8.84 36.02
N LEU A 92 14.76 -7.87 35.21
CA LEU A 92 14.94 -6.45 35.48
C LEU A 92 14.05 -5.96 36.63
N LEU A 93 12.93 -6.64 36.91
CA LEU A 93 12.04 -6.31 38.02
C LEU A 93 12.59 -6.76 39.39
N VAL A 94 13.67 -7.56 39.38
CA VAL A 94 14.22 -8.22 40.58
C VAL A 94 15.63 -7.71 40.90
N PRO A 95 15.84 -6.90 41.97
CA PRO A 95 17.18 -6.57 42.43
C PRO A 95 17.98 -7.81 42.88
N ARG A 96 19.22 -7.93 42.38
CA ARG A 96 20.11 -9.12 42.49
C ARG A 96 20.59 -9.49 43.91
N THR A 97 20.05 -8.92 45.00
CA THR A 97 20.57 -9.16 46.35
C THR A 97 19.49 -9.36 47.42
N ARG A 98 19.45 -10.58 48.00
CA ARG A 98 18.79 -11.10 49.24
C ARG A 98 17.40 -11.78 49.13
N PRO A 99 17.05 -12.69 50.07
CA PRO A 99 15.98 -13.68 49.86
C PRO A 99 14.65 -13.32 50.55
N LYS A 100 13.55 -13.47 49.80
CA LYS A 100 12.10 -13.41 50.17
C LYS A 100 11.42 -12.03 50.16
N PRO A 101 10.10 -12.05 49.93
CA PRO A 101 9.49 -11.78 48.62
C PRO A 101 9.72 -10.32 48.21
N LEU A 102 10.21 -10.12 46.98
CA LEU A 102 10.48 -8.78 46.46
C LEU A 102 9.18 -8.07 46.14
N VAL A 103 9.10 -6.79 46.55
CA VAL A 103 8.10 -5.82 46.10
C VAL A 103 8.71 -5.01 44.96
N GLY A 104 8.40 -5.37 43.72
CA GLY A 104 8.79 -4.62 42.51
C GLY A 104 7.65 -3.73 42.02
N ASN A 105 7.94 -2.73 41.20
CA ASN A 105 6.90 -1.92 40.54
C ASN A 105 6.85 -2.26 39.07
N VAL A 106 5.64 -2.43 38.54
CA VAL A 106 5.34 -2.58 37.12
C VAL A 106 4.19 -1.65 36.76
N ILE A 107 4.25 -1.04 35.58
CA ILE A 107 3.15 -0.23 35.04
C ILE A 107 2.51 -1.04 33.92
N ALA A 108 1.19 -1.18 33.97
CA ALA A 108 0.41 -1.84 32.93
C ALA A 108 -0.33 -0.78 32.11
N GLU A 109 0.07 -0.63 30.86
CA GLU A 109 -0.56 0.25 29.89
C GLU A 109 -1.56 -0.55 29.08
N VAL A 110 -2.84 -0.15 29.11
CA VAL A 110 -3.85 -0.70 28.20
C VAL A 110 -3.63 -0.08 26.83
N LEU A 111 -3.29 -0.91 25.85
CA LEU A 111 -3.10 -0.47 24.48
C LEU A 111 -4.48 -0.19 23.86
N PRO A 112 -4.66 0.95 23.18
CA PRO A 112 -5.84 1.15 22.35
C PRO A 112 -5.98 0.00 21.34
N ARG A 113 -7.21 -0.44 21.06
CA ARG A 113 -7.50 -1.59 20.16
C ARG A 113 -6.85 -1.50 18.76
N TRP A 114 -6.42 -0.31 18.33
CA TRP A 114 -5.69 -0.10 17.08
C TRP A 114 -4.15 -0.30 17.20
N GLN A 115 -3.54 -0.13 18.38
CA GLN A 115 -2.11 -0.42 18.60
C GLN A 115 -1.80 -1.92 18.65
N LEU A 116 -2.78 -2.72 19.07
CA LEU A 116 -2.77 -4.19 18.97
C LEU A 116 -2.71 -4.70 17.53
N ASN A 117 -3.22 -3.92 16.58
CA ASN A 117 -3.18 -4.25 15.16
C ASN A 117 -1.85 -3.87 14.48
N ALA A 118 -0.98 -3.12 15.17
CA ALA A 118 0.35 -2.73 14.67
C ALA A 118 1.46 -3.72 15.07
N THR A 119 1.23 -4.55 16.09
CA THR A 119 2.05 -5.73 16.39
C THR A 119 1.35 -6.95 15.81
N VAL A 120 1.75 -7.34 14.59
CA VAL A 120 1.48 -8.63 13.96
C VAL A 120 0.09 -9.18 14.27
N SER A 121 -0.88 -8.89 13.39
CA SER A 121 -2.07 -9.73 13.34
C SER A 121 -1.60 -11.19 13.32
N PRO A 122 -1.99 -12.03 14.30
CA PRO A 122 -1.81 -13.46 14.14
C PRO A 122 -2.59 -13.82 12.87
N PRO A 123 -2.06 -14.70 12.00
CA PRO A 123 -2.89 -15.22 10.94
C PRO A 123 -4.10 -15.86 11.62
N PRO A 124 -5.35 -15.52 11.28
CA PRO A 124 -6.42 -16.49 11.52
C PRO A 124 -5.95 -17.79 10.86
N HIS A 125 -6.08 -18.88 11.61
CA HIS A 125 -5.65 -20.24 11.25
C HIS A 125 -5.42 -20.41 9.74
N VAL A 126 -4.17 -20.60 9.33
CA VAL A 126 -3.87 -21.13 7.99
C VAL A 126 -4.19 -22.63 8.04
N GLU A 127 -5.47 -22.94 8.16
CA GLU A 127 -6.02 -23.96 7.28
C GLU A 127 -5.92 -23.38 5.88
N GLN A 128 -5.56 -24.20 4.88
CA GLN A 128 -5.48 -23.80 3.48
C GLN A 128 -6.68 -22.91 3.13
N SER A 129 -6.48 -21.59 3.08
CA SER A 129 -7.55 -20.69 2.67
C SER A 129 -7.68 -20.91 1.18
N ASP A 130 -8.76 -21.58 0.79
CA ASP A 130 -9.08 -21.79 -0.62
C ASP A 130 -9.00 -20.43 -1.33
N GLU A 131 -8.42 -20.37 -2.54
CA GLU A 131 -8.34 -19.15 -3.38
C GLU A 131 -9.70 -18.41 -3.46
N ARG A 132 -10.80 -19.17 -3.32
CA ARG A 132 -12.18 -18.69 -3.23
C ARG A 132 -12.45 -17.76 -2.05
N ASP A 133 -11.81 -17.94 -0.90
CA ASP A 133 -12.04 -17.13 0.30
C ASP A 133 -11.48 -15.71 0.16
N THR A 134 -10.31 -15.55 -0.49
CA THR A 134 -9.68 -14.24 -0.71
C THR A 134 -10.46 -13.41 -1.73
N ILE A 135 -10.82 -14.00 -2.88
CA ILE A 135 -11.62 -13.33 -3.91
C ILE A 135 -13.04 -13.04 -3.41
N ALA A 136 -13.65 -13.92 -2.61
CA ALA A 136 -14.95 -13.66 -1.99
C ALA A 136 -14.90 -12.48 -1.00
N ALA A 137 -13.82 -12.35 -0.24
CA ALA A 137 -13.60 -11.21 0.65
C ALA A 137 -13.42 -9.90 -0.15
N MET A 138 -12.66 -9.90 -1.24
CA MET A 138 -12.51 -8.75 -2.15
C MET A 138 -13.86 -8.34 -2.77
N ASN A 139 -14.64 -9.31 -3.25
CA ASN A 139 -15.99 -9.07 -3.76
C ASN A 139 -16.94 -8.50 -2.70
N THR A 140 -16.79 -8.90 -1.45
CA THR A 140 -17.58 -8.35 -0.33
C THR A 140 -17.19 -6.90 -0.04
N ARG A 141 -15.89 -6.60 0.04
CA ARG A 141 -15.41 -5.21 0.20
C ARG A 141 -15.83 -4.32 -0.96
N TYR A 142 -15.74 -4.82 -2.20
CA TYR A 142 -16.19 -4.12 -3.39
C TYR A 142 -17.69 -3.77 -3.35
N ARG A 143 -18.55 -4.73 -2.98
CA ARG A 143 -20.00 -4.47 -2.85
C ARG A 143 -20.27 -3.39 -1.80
N ASN A 144 -19.62 -3.49 -0.65
CA ASN A 144 -19.75 -2.48 0.40
C ASN A 144 -19.27 -1.10 -0.06
N LEU A 145 -18.14 -1.02 -0.79
CA LEU A 145 -17.65 0.23 -1.38
C LEU A 145 -18.71 0.87 -2.30
N VAL A 146 -19.30 0.09 -3.21
CA VAL A 146 -20.33 0.57 -4.15
C VAL A 146 -21.58 1.02 -3.41
N ASP A 147 -22.06 0.23 -2.45
CA ASP A 147 -23.29 0.56 -1.71
C ASP A 147 -23.09 1.78 -0.80
N ASN A 148 -21.92 1.94 -0.17
CA ASN A 148 -21.59 3.15 0.57
C ASN A 148 -21.48 4.36 -0.35
N ALA A 149 -20.82 4.21 -1.50
CA ALA A 149 -20.73 5.27 -2.50
C ALA A 149 -22.12 5.73 -2.97
N ARG A 150 -23.07 4.82 -3.22
CA ARG A 150 -24.47 5.16 -3.61
C ARG A 150 -25.21 6.00 -2.58
N ASN A 151 -24.86 5.89 -1.30
CA ASN A 151 -25.57 6.53 -0.18
C ASN A 151 -24.78 7.66 0.50
N ALA A 152 -23.57 7.95 0.04
CA ALA A 152 -22.72 8.99 0.61
C ALA A 152 -23.32 10.40 0.43
N MET A 153 -22.64 11.42 0.97
CA MET A 153 -22.95 12.82 0.69
C MET A 153 -22.68 13.18 -0.78
N PRO A 154 -23.23 14.29 -1.30
CA PRO A 154 -22.84 14.81 -2.61
C PRO A 154 -21.30 14.94 -2.72
N PRO A 155 -20.71 14.80 -3.92
CA PRO A 155 -19.25 14.84 -4.09
C PRO A 155 -18.59 16.10 -3.54
N SER A 156 -19.18 17.28 -3.76
CA SER A 156 -18.68 18.56 -3.21
C SER A 156 -18.66 18.56 -1.68
N SER A 157 -19.75 18.14 -1.04
CA SER A 157 -19.81 17.99 0.42
C SER A 157 -18.84 16.94 0.95
N SER A 158 -18.66 15.82 0.24
CA SER A 158 -17.69 14.78 0.62
C SER A 158 -16.24 15.28 0.53
N ALA A 159 -15.96 16.19 -0.40
CA ALA A 159 -14.65 16.78 -0.62
C ALA A 159 -14.28 17.89 0.38
N GLU A 160 -15.25 18.46 1.10
CA GLU A 160 -15.00 19.40 2.20
C GLU A 160 -13.95 18.85 3.14
N SER A 161 -12.96 19.66 3.50
CA SER A 161 -11.75 19.22 4.20
C SER A 161 -12.04 18.38 5.46
N ALA A 162 -13.11 18.69 6.20
CA ALA A 162 -13.54 17.93 7.37
C ALA A 162 -14.16 16.57 7.01
N ASN A 163 -15.03 16.53 5.99
CA ASN A 163 -15.72 15.33 5.54
C ASN A 163 -14.78 14.38 4.82
N TYR A 164 -13.86 14.91 4.02
CA TYR A 164 -12.81 14.11 3.40
C TYR A 164 -11.92 13.45 4.45
N ARG A 165 -11.47 14.20 5.47
CA ARG A 165 -10.71 13.62 6.60
C ARG A 165 -11.48 12.52 7.30
N GLU A 166 -12.79 12.71 7.52
CA GLU A 166 -13.63 11.67 8.13
C GLU A 166 -13.81 10.45 7.21
N GLY A 167 -13.97 10.67 5.90
CA GLY A 167 -14.00 9.61 4.89
C GLY A 167 -12.70 8.79 4.86
N GLN A 168 -11.54 9.44 5.02
CA GLN A 168 -10.25 8.75 5.11
C GLN A 168 -10.09 7.89 6.38
N ARG A 169 -10.93 8.08 7.41
CA ARG A 169 -10.98 7.23 8.62
C ARG A 169 -11.93 6.05 8.49
N SER A 170 -12.78 6.06 7.46
CA SER A 170 -13.82 5.05 7.29
C SER A 170 -13.27 3.71 6.79
N ASP A 171 -14.12 2.69 6.74
CA ASP A 171 -13.77 1.38 6.17
C ASP A 171 -13.55 1.43 4.64
N HIS A 172 -13.92 2.53 3.98
CA HIS A 172 -13.87 2.70 2.52
C HIS A 172 -13.26 4.05 2.13
N PRO A 173 -11.99 4.32 2.51
CA PRO A 173 -11.32 5.56 2.13
C PRO A 173 -11.05 5.58 0.62
N ILE A 174 -10.76 6.77 0.09
CA ILE A 174 -10.16 6.89 -1.24
C ILE A 174 -8.67 6.58 -1.09
N TYR A 175 -8.16 5.68 -1.91
CA TYR A 175 -6.76 5.29 -1.93
C TYR A 175 -5.97 6.24 -2.83
N ASP A 176 -5.69 7.42 -2.30
CA ASP A 176 -4.95 8.51 -2.94
C ASP A 176 -3.62 8.85 -2.22
N GLY A 177 -3.23 8.02 -1.25
CA GLY A 177 -2.03 8.19 -0.43
C GLY A 177 -2.14 9.24 0.68
N ARG A 178 -3.29 9.92 0.83
CA ARG A 178 -3.53 10.85 1.95
C ARG A 178 -4.25 10.14 3.08
N TYR A 179 -3.89 10.47 4.31
CA TYR A 179 -4.42 9.82 5.51
C TYR A 179 -4.60 10.82 6.65
N ASP A 180 -5.41 10.45 7.64
CA ASP A 180 -5.47 11.18 8.90
C ASP A 180 -4.37 10.67 9.84
N PRO A 181 -3.42 11.50 10.30
CA PRO A 181 -2.36 11.04 11.20
C PRO A 181 -2.88 10.51 12.55
N ALA A 182 -4.11 10.83 12.95
CA ALA A 182 -4.72 10.24 14.14
C ALA A 182 -5.28 8.82 13.90
N HIS A 183 -5.40 8.39 12.64
CA HIS A 183 -5.89 7.08 12.21
C HIS A 183 -4.97 6.55 11.12
N ASP A 184 -3.94 5.81 11.53
CA ASP A 184 -2.84 5.31 10.67
C ASP A 184 -3.29 4.16 9.76
N VAL A 185 -4.27 4.41 8.89
CA VAL A 185 -4.70 3.50 7.82
C VAL A 185 -3.97 3.92 6.55
N SER A 186 -3.15 3.02 6.02
CA SER A 186 -2.45 3.25 4.76
C SER A 186 -3.45 3.25 3.59
N THR A 187 -3.54 4.41 2.94
CA THR A 187 -4.31 4.62 1.70
C THR A 187 -3.42 4.61 0.45
N MET A 188 -2.19 4.09 0.60
CA MET A 188 -1.33 3.78 -0.54
C MET A 188 -1.87 2.54 -1.27
N ALA A 189 -1.74 2.54 -2.59
CA ALA A 189 -2.20 1.47 -3.45
C ALA A 189 -1.22 1.26 -4.62
N PRO A 190 -1.27 0.10 -5.31
CA PRO A 190 -0.41 -0.15 -6.46
C PRO A 190 -0.61 0.91 -7.57
N PRO A 191 0.41 1.17 -8.40
CA PRO A 191 0.31 2.11 -9.50
C PRO A 191 -0.87 1.80 -10.43
N ILE A 192 -1.76 2.77 -10.70
CA ILE A 192 -2.94 2.58 -11.57
C ILE A 192 -2.57 2.17 -12.99
N GLN A 193 -1.35 2.46 -13.42
CA GLN A 193 -0.73 2.01 -14.66
C GLN A 193 -0.79 0.49 -14.81
N LEU A 194 -0.67 -0.25 -13.69
CA LEU A 194 -0.80 -1.71 -13.68
C LEU A 194 -2.21 -2.18 -14.04
N TYR A 195 -3.25 -1.42 -13.67
CA TYR A 195 -4.64 -1.81 -13.94
C TYR A 195 -5.12 -1.40 -15.33
N ASN A 196 -4.58 -0.32 -15.90
CA ASN A 196 -4.86 0.05 -17.29
C ASN A 196 -3.66 0.72 -17.99
N PRO A 197 -3.21 0.20 -19.14
CA PRO A 197 -2.05 0.73 -19.86
C PRO A 197 -2.22 2.16 -20.41
N ALA A 198 -3.44 2.69 -20.51
CA ALA A 198 -3.66 4.06 -20.94
C ALA A 198 -2.97 5.07 -20.01
N PHE A 199 -2.98 4.81 -18.69
CA PHE A 199 -2.28 5.66 -17.71
C PHE A 199 -0.76 5.58 -17.85
N ALA A 200 -0.23 4.40 -18.19
CA ALA A 200 1.20 4.24 -18.46
C ALA A 200 1.61 5.02 -19.72
N ARG A 201 0.83 4.90 -20.81
CA ARG A 201 1.06 5.64 -22.06
C ARG A 201 1.00 7.15 -21.86
N PHE A 202 0.05 7.65 -21.07
CA PHE A 202 -0.01 9.06 -20.69
C PHE A 202 1.31 9.52 -20.04
N SER A 203 1.77 8.74 -19.06
CA SER A 203 2.97 9.07 -18.29
C SER A 203 4.24 9.02 -19.16
N ASP A 204 4.32 8.08 -20.09
CA ASP A 204 5.42 7.97 -21.07
C ASP A 204 5.40 9.14 -22.07
N ASP A 205 4.23 9.49 -22.62
CA ASP A 205 4.05 10.57 -23.58
C ASP A 205 4.38 11.94 -22.96
N VAL A 206 3.99 12.18 -21.70
CA VAL A 206 4.33 13.41 -20.95
C VAL A 206 5.84 13.52 -20.72
N ALA A 207 6.49 12.40 -20.40
CA ALA A 207 7.94 12.34 -20.17
C ALA A 207 8.74 12.42 -21.48
N ASN A 208 8.13 12.23 -22.64
CA ASN A 208 8.80 12.21 -23.93
C ASN A 208 8.99 13.63 -24.52
N PRO A 209 10.20 14.22 -24.47
CA PRO A 209 10.45 15.54 -25.06
C PRO A 209 10.31 15.53 -26.59
N GLY A 210 10.49 14.38 -27.23
CA GLY A 210 10.40 14.16 -28.67
C GLY A 210 9.01 13.81 -29.19
N LEU A 211 7.97 13.81 -28.33
CA LEU A 211 6.60 13.64 -28.80
C LEU A 211 6.21 14.79 -29.73
N GLU A 212 5.94 14.48 -30.99
CA GLU A 212 5.45 15.46 -31.97
C GLU A 212 4.00 15.83 -31.65
N ILE A 213 3.78 17.11 -31.33
CA ILE A 213 2.47 17.64 -30.98
C ILE A 213 1.94 18.42 -32.19
N PRO A 214 0.71 18.14 -32.67
CA PRO A 214 0.12 18.90 -33.77
C PRO A 214 0.03 20.40 -33.45
N ASP A 215 0.40 21.25 -34.40
CA ASP A 215 0.36 22.71 -34.23
C ASP A 215 -1.04 23.22 -33.84
N SER A 216 -2.11 22.57 -34.32
CA SER A 216 -3.48 22.89 -33.94
C SER A 216 -3.73 22.70 -32.43
N VAL A 217 -3.13 21.68 -31.82
CA VAL A 217 -3.23 21.43 -30.37
C VAL A 217 -2.42 22.49 -29.61
N VAL A 218 -1.24 22.88 -30.10
CA VAL A 218 -0.44 23.96 -29.50
C VAL A 218 -1.21 25.29 -29.52
N VAL A 219 -1.82 25.64 -30.65
CA VAL A 219 -2.64 26.86 -30.78
C VAL A 219 -3.88 26.82 -29.88
N ALA A 220 -4.59 25.69 -29.83
CA ALA A 220 -5.73 25.52 -28.93
C ALA A 220 -5.31 25.60 -27.46
N THR A 221 -4.14 25.05 -27.11
CA THR A 221 -3.57 25.15 -25.77
C THR A 221 -3.26 26.59 -25.39
N ALA A 222 -2.69 27.39 -26.31
CA ALA A 222 -2.44 28.80 -26.06
C ALA A 222 -3.73 29.59 -25.78
N ASP A 223 -4.82 29.28 -26.50
CA ASP A 223 -6.14 29.88 -26.23
C ASP A 223 -6.70 29.46 -24.87
N LEU A 224 -6.56 28.18 -24.51
CA LEU A 224 -6.94 27.68 -23.18
C LEU A 224 -6.17 28.41 -22.08
N MET A 225 -4.84 28.47 -22.17
CA MET A 225 -3.98 29.16 -21.20
C MET A 225 -4.38 30.62 -21.05
N ARG A 226 -4.64 31.33 -22.16
CA ARG A 226 -5.08 32.73 -22.15
C ARG A 226 -6.41 32.91 -21.41
N LYS A 227 -7.38 32.02 -21.59
CA LYS A 227 -8.69 32.10 -20.93
C LYS A 227 -8.61 31.65 -19.46
N ALA A 228 -7.87 30.59 -19.17
CA ALA A 228 -7.66 30.10 -17.80
C ALA A 228 -6.90 31.11 -16.94
N SER A 229 -6.06 31.97 -17.55
CA SER A 229 -5.35 33.07 -16.88
C SER A 229 -6.25 34.21 -16.42
N ALA A 230 -7.47 34.33 -16.95
CA ALA A 230 -8.38 35.40 -16.55
C ALA A 230 -9.04 35.06 -15.22
N ILE A 231 -9.14 36.06 -14.35
CA ILE A 231 -9.87 35.99 -13.09
C ILE A 231 -11.31 36.39 -13.39
N TYR A 232 -12.25 35.54 -13.03
CA TYR A 232 -13.68 35.74 -13.28
C TYR A 232 -14.41 36.00 -11.96
N GLU A 233 -15.53 36.72 -12.00
CA GLU A 233 -16.37 36.97 -10.82
C GLU A 233 -17.31 35.80 -10.52
N GLU A 234 -17.69 35.03 -11.54
CA GLU A 234 -18.65 33.94 -11.44
C GLU A 234 -18.10 32.68 -12.10
N GLU A 235 -18.25 31.55 -11.40
CA GLU A 235 -17.82 30.23 -11.87
C GLU A 235 -18.54 29.80 -13.16
N SER A 236 -19.84 30.09 -13.26
CA SER A 236 -20.63 29.80 -14.46
C SER A 236 -20.09 30.54 -15.70
N VAL A 237 -19.65 31.79 -15.52
CA VAL A 237 -19.06 32.62 -16.57
C VAL A 237 -17.69 32.06 -16.96
N ARG A 238 -16.84 31.75 -15.97
CA ARG A 238 -15.54 31.11 -16.19
C ARG A 238 -15.68 29.84 -17.03
N ARG A 239 -16.54 28.92 -16.60
CA ARG A 239 -16.84 27.65 -17.26
C ARG A 239 -17.27 27.85 -18.70
N SER A 240 -18.13 28.85 -18.97
CA SER A 240 -18.57 29.19 -20.34
C SER A 240 -17.44 29.64 -21.27
N LYS A 241 -16.32 30.13 -20.73
CA LYS A 241 -15.15 30.58 -21.50
C LYS A 241 -14.08 29.50 -21.60
N VAL A 242 -13.74 28.85 -20.48
CA VAL A 242 -12.63 27.89 -20.37
C VAL A 242 -12.99 26.57 -21.03
N ARG A 243 -14.18 26.02 -20.77
CA ARG A 243 -14.59 24.70 -21.28
C ARG A 243 -14.53 24.59 -22.81
N PRO A 244 -15.00 25.56 -23.62
CA PRO A 244 -14.81 25.50 -25.07
C PRO A 244 -13.35 25.44 -25.50
N ALA A 245 -12.44 26.13 -24.82
CA ALA A 245 -11.01 26.07 -25.14
C ALA A 245 -10.40 24.73 -24.73
N LEU A 246 -10.81 24.17 -23.59
CA LEU A 246 -10.42 22.84 -23.16
C LEU A 246 -10.86 21.76 -24.16
N LYS A 247 -12.11 21.80 -24.62
CA LYS A 247 -12.62 20.90 -25.68
C LYS A 247 -11.75 20.92 -26.92
N ASN A 248 -11.37 22.12 -27.37
CA ASN A 248 -10.52 22.28 -28.55
C ASN A 248 -9.10 21.74 -28.31
N ALA A 249 -8.53 21.98 -27.14
CA ALA A 249 -7.19 21.49 -26.80
C ALA A 249 -7.14 19.96 -26.66
N LEU A 250 -8.20 19.36 -26.10
CA LEU A 250 -8.32 17.91 -25.96
C LEU A 250 -8.83 17.20 -27.22
N SER A 251 -9.47 17.91 -28.15
CA SER A 251 -10.19 17.32 -29.29
C SER A 251 -11.30 16.33 -28.88
N TYR A 252 -11.91 16.55 -27.70
CA TYR A 252 -13.02 15.75 -27.18
C TYR A 252 -14.20 16.64 -26.78
N GLY A 253 -15.42 16.12 -26.98
CA GLY A 253 -16.63 16.75 -26.47
C GLY A 253 -16.76 16.55 -24.97
N ILE A 254 -16.83 17.64 -24.22
CA ILE A 254 -17.11 17.64 -22.76
C ILE A 254 -18.58 18.04 -22.54
N THR A 255 -19.36 17.17 -21.92
CA THR A 255 -20.78 17.39 -21.61
C THR A 255 -20.99 17.40 -20.11
N GLN A 256 -21.94 18.20 -19.63
CA GLN A 256 -22.36 18.10 -18.24
C GLN A 256 -23.23 16.85 -18.09
N LEU A 257 -22.94 15.99 -17.13
CA LEU A 257 -23.79 14.85 -16.80
C LEU A 257 -24.88 15.34 -15.86
N VAL A 258 -26.15 15.20 -16.26
CA VAL A 258 -27.28 15.48 -15.38
C VAL A 258 -27.88 14.13 -15.01
N ASP A 259 -27.43 13.59 -13.89
CA ASP A 259 -28.03 12.41 -13.26
C ASP A 259 -28.65 12.83 -11.92
N ASP A 260 -29.67 12.10 -11.46
CA ASP A 260 -30.62 12.51 -10.42
C ASP A 260 -29.98 12.88 -9.06
N ARG A 261 -28.69 12.55 -8.87
CA ARG A 261 -27.93 12.73 -7.62
C ARG A 261 -26.47 13.14 -7.80
N THR A 262 -25.97 13.23 -9.04
CA THR A 262 -24.63 13.76 -9.33
C THR A 262 -24.57 14.55 -10.62
N THR A 263 -23.88 15.68 -10.55
CA THR A 263 -23.64 16.53 -11.71
C THR A 263 -22.18 16.97 -11.64
N PRO A 264 -21.21 16.13 -12.02
CA PRO A 264 -19.86 16.63 -12.25
C PRO A 264 -19.94 17.77 -13.25
N ASP A 265 -19.04 18.73 -13.12
CA ASP A 265 -19.10 19.92 -13.96
C ASP A 265 -19.00 19.57 -15.44
N GLY A 266 -18.21 18.55 -15.79
CA GLY A 266 -18.10 17.99 -17.12
C GLY A 266 -17.69 16.52 -17.13
N ALA A 267 -17.93 15.86 -18.26
CA ALA A 267 -17.46 14.51 -18.53
C ALA A 267 -17.25 14.30 -20.03
N VAL A 268 -16.35 13.37 -20.37
CA VAL A 268 -16.29 12.77 -21.70
C VAL A 268 -16.87 11.37 -21.57
N VAL A 269 -18.04 11.15 -22.16
CA VAL A 269 -18.68 9.85 -22.20
C VAL A 269 -18.59 9.22 -23.58
N TRP A 270 -18.61 7.90 -23.61
CA TRP A 270 -18.68 7.12 -24.84
C TRP A 270 -19.74 6.03 -24.70
N THR A 271 -20.50 5.80 -25.76
CA THR A 271 -21.51 4.74 -25.79
C THR A 271 -20.92 3.51 -26.45
N MET A 272 -20.82 2.43 -25.68
CA MET A 272 -20.48 1.11 -26.15
C MET A 272 -21.71 0.50 -26.82
N SER A 273 -21.59 0.12 -28.08
CA SER A 273 -22.65 -0.63 -28.74
C SER A 273 -22.77 -2.03 -28.14
N GLY A 274 -23.99 -2.43 -27.78
CA GLY A 274 -24.25 -3.79 -27.31
C GLY A 274 -23.98 -4.82 -28.42
N THR A 275 -23.43 -5.97 -28.05
CA THR A 275 -23.38 -7.16 -28.94
C THR A 275 -24.61 -8.03 -28.70
N ASP A 276 -25.09 -8.71 -29.74
CA ASP A 276 -26.13 -9.75 -29.66
C ASP A 276 -27.45 -9.33 -28.96
N GLY A 277 -27.90 -8.10 -29.18
CA GLY A 277 -29.18 -7.60 -28.66
C GLY A 277 -29.16 -7.09 -27.22
N SER A 278 -27.97 -6.97 -26.60
CA SER A 278 -27.79 -6.20 -25.37
C SER A 278 -27.98 -4.71 -25.60
N LEU A 279 -28.36 -3.97 -24.56
CA LEU A 279 -28.51 -2.52 -24.61
C LEU A 279 -27.15 -1.83 -24.73
N ASP A 280 -27.15 -0.65 -25.32
CA ASP A 280 -25.98 0.21 -25.37
C ASP A 280 -25.62 0.69 -23.95
N GLU A 281 -24.34 0.61 -23.61
CA GLU A 281 -23.81 0.97 -22.29
C GLU A 281 -23.02 2.27 -22.40
N THR A 282 -23.27 3.23 -21.50
CA THR A 282 -22.51 4.49 -21.48
C THR A 282 -21.37 4.40 -20.48
N VAL A 283 -20.15 4.77 -20.90
CA VAL A 283 -18.96 4.77 -20.05
C VAL A 283 -18.39 6.18 -19.93
N ALA A 284 -17.91 6.54 -18.74
CA ALA A 284 -17.13 7.75 -18.53
C ALA A 284 -15.65 7.48 -18.83
N LEU A 285 -15.12 8.15 -19.85
CA LEU A 285 -13.68 8.16 -20.13
C LEU A 285 -12.98 9.21 -19.27
N LEU A 286 -13.66 10.34 -19.03
CA LEU A 286 -13.16 11.47 -18.27
C LEU A 286 -14.25 12.09 -17.41
N ILE A 287 -13.90 12.47 -16.18
CA ILE A 287 -14.73 13.31 -15.30
C ILE A 287 -13.95 14.58 -14.96
N GLU A 288 -14.61 15.73 -15.03
CA GLU A 288 -14.06 17.06 -14.80
C GLU A 288 -14.83 17.75 -13.67
N GLU A 289 -14.08 18.30 -12.71
CA GLU A 289 -14.58 19.26 -11.72
C GLU A 289 -13.79 20.56 -11.82
N GLU A 290 -14.49 21.69 -11.72
CA GLU A 290 -13.91 23.03 -11.86
C GLU A 290 -14.31 23.92 -10.67
N GLN A 291 -13.31 24.57 -10.07
CA GLN A 291 -13.49 25.64 -9.10
C GLN A 291 -13.06 26.98 -9.70
N LEU A 292 -13.63 28.07 -9.17
CA LEU A 292 -13.30 29.43 -9.62
C LEU A 292 -11.81 29.74 -9.38
N GLU A 293 -11.32 29.59 -8.14
CA GLU A 293 -9.90 29.68 -7.78
C GLU A 293 -9.47 28.58 -6.79
N LEU A 294 -8.15 28.37 -6.69
CA LEU A 294 -7.59 27.38 -5.76
C LEU A 294 -7.82 27.79 -4.29
N GLY A 295 -8.47 26.91 -3.54
CA GLY A 295 -8.79 27.12 -2.12
C GLY A 295 -10.15 27.78 -1.87
N GLU A 296 -10.92 28.04 -2.93
CA GLU A 296 -12.31 28.47 -2.83
C GLU A 296 -13.21 27.31 -2.36
N ASP A 297 -14.36 27.64 -1.77
CA ASP A 297 -15.38 26.69 -1.26
C ASP A 297 -14.93 25.67 -0.17
N GLY A 298 -13.68 25.69 0.26
CA GLY A 298 -13.19 24.88 1.39
C GLY A 298 -12.90 23.40 1.07
N TYR A 299 -12.91 23.04 -0.22
CA TYR A 299 -12.52 21.72 -0.72
C TYR A 299 -11.58 21.80 -1.93
N ASP A 300 -10.94 20.68 -2.26
CA ASP A 300 -10.02 20.55 -3.39
C ASP A 300 -10.76 19.88 -4.57
N ALA A 301 -10.79 20.54 -5.74
CA ALA A 301 -11.44 20.02 -6.95
C ALA A 301 -10.96 18.59 -7.34
N SER A 302 -9.70 18.23 -7.05
CA SER A 302 -9.19 16.88 -7.31
C SER A 302 -9.79 15.83 -6.38
N ILE A 303 -10.12 16.20 -5.14
CA ILE A 303 -10.81 15.33 -4.20
C ILE A 303 -12.29 15.21 -4.60
N GLN A 304 -12.93 16.30 -5.00
CA GLN A 304 -14.29 16.26 -5.53
C GLN A 304 -14.39 15.36 -6.77
N ALA A 305 -13.46 15.47 -7.72
CA ALA A 305 -13.44 14.63 -8.92
C ALA A 305 -13.35 13.13 -8.58
N SER A 306 -12.61 12.80 -7.52
CA SER A 306 -12.49 11.43 -7.01
C SER A 306 -13.84 10.90 -6.50
N PHE A 307 -14.56 11.70 -5.71
CA PHE A 307 -15.91 11.34 -5.24
C PHE A 307 -16.95 11.30 -6.37
N SER A 308 -16.85 12.21 -7.35
CA SER A 308 -17.72 12.23 -8.52
C SER A 308 -17.54 10.99 -9.40
N MET A 309 -16.30 10.54 -9.59
CA MET A 309 -16.01 9.27 -10.27
C MET A 309 -16.57 8.08 -9.52
N LEU A 310 -16.30 7.99 -8.22
CA LEU A 310 -16.79 6.90 -7.40
C LEU A 310 -18.33 6.85 -7.41
N ARG A 311 -18.98 8.00 -7.30
CA ARG A 311 -20.44 8.10 -7.31
C ARG A 311 -21.06 7.80 -8.67
N TYR A 312 -20.47 8.29 -9.76
CA TYR A 312 -20.93 7.98 -11.11
C TYR A 312 -20.94 6.47 -11.32
N TRP A 313 -19.78 5.83 -11.11
CA TRP A 313 -19.68 4.40 -11.31
C TRP A 313 -20.54 3.62 -10.34
N ALA A 314 -20.80 4.10 -9.11
CA ALA A 314 -21.66 3.40 -8.17
C ALA A 314 -23.14 3.30 -8.61
N GLN A 315 -23.64 4.13 -9.54
CA GLN A 315 -25.05 4.08 -9.96
C GLN A 315 -25.45 2.72 -10.58
N SER A 316 -26.73 2.35 -10.43
CA SER A 316 -27.27 1.08 -10.96
C SER A 316 -27.11 0.93 -12.46
N ASP A 317 -27.18 2.05 -13.19
CA ASP A 317 -27.08 2.08 -14.66
C ASP A 317 -25.70 1.63 -15.15
N ASN A 318 -24.69 1.67 -14.26
CA ASN A 318 -23.33 1.26 -14.57
C ASN A 318 -23.02 -0.19 -14.14
N ASP A 319 -23.98 -0.94 -13.58
CA ASP A 319 -23.77 -2.28 -13.00
C ASP A 319 -23.17 -3.26 -14.03
N ALA A 320 -23.66 -3.22 -15.27
CA ALA A 320 -23.20 -4.10 -16.35
C ALA A 320 -21.74 -3.85 -16.75
N VAL A 321 -21.33 -2.59 -16.86
CA VAL A 321 -19.94 -2.22 -17.16
C VAL A 321 -19.05 -2.56 -15.96
N ARG A 322 -19.48 -2.15 -14.76
CA ARG A 322 -18.78 -2.46 -13.51
C ARG A 322 -18.56 -3.95 -13.34
N ALA A 323 -19.49 -4.81 -13.75
CA ALA A 323 -19.33 -6.26 -13.63
C ALA A 323 -18.16 -6.85 -14.45
N ARG A 324 -17.61 -6.13 -15.44
CA ARG A 324 -16.60 -6.66 -16.38
C ARG A 324 -15.21 -6.05 -16.25
N CYS A 325 -15.06 -4.94 -15.51
CA CYS A 325 -13.80 -4.21 -15.46
C CYS A 325 -13.62 -3.42 -14.14
N CYS A 326 -12.45 -2.80 -13.99
CA CYS A 326 -12.12 -1.88 -12.91
C CYS A 326 -12.48 -0.41 -13.23
N CYS A 327 -13.29 -0.14 -14.25
CA CYS A 327 -13.77 1.20 -14.60
C CYS A 327 -12.68 2.30 -14.69
N PRO A 328 -11.59 2.08 -15.47
CA PRO A 328 -10.50 3.03 -15.57
C PRO A 328 -10.99 4.38 -16.13
N THR A 329 -10.83 5.44 -15.35
CA THR A 329 -11.34 6.78 -15.67
C THR A 329 -10.24 7.83 -15.49
N VAL A 330 -10.13 8.76 -16.43
CA VAL A 330 -9.30 9.97 -16.25
C VAL A 330 -10.07 11.00 -15.45
N LEU A 331 -9.43 11.69 -14.51
CA LEU A 331 -10.01 12.84 -13.82
C LEU A 331 -9.25 14.11 -14.19
N ILE A 332 -9.98 15.19 -14.43
CA ILE A 332 -9.46 16.54 -14.55
C ILE A 332 -9.98 17.35 -13.36
N ALA A 333 -9.08 18.06 -12.70
CA ALA A 333 -9.42 19.07 -11.71
C ALA A 333 -8.90 20.43 -12.14
N PHE A 334 -9.81 21.42 -12.21
CA PHE A 334 -9.50 22.83 -12.43
C PHE A 334 -9.72 23.63 -11.15
N ALA A 335 -8.80 24.53 -10.85
CA ALA A 335 -9.04 25.59 -9.87
C ALA A 335 -8.29 26.85 -10.33
N GLY A 336 -9.00 27.83 -10.87
CA GLY A 336 -8.37 28.98 -11.52
C GLY A 336 -7.40 28.56 -12.64
N PRO A 337 -6.14 29.03 -12.66
CA PRO A 337 -5.14 28.64 -13.66
C PRO A 337 -4.46 27.28 -13.37
N TRP A 338 -4.88 26.54 -12.34
CA TRP A 338 -4.29 25.26 -11.98
C TRP A 338 -5.06 24.09 -12.56
N LEU A 339 -4.34 23.21 -13.25
CA LEU A 339 -4.85 21.97 -13.81
C LEU A 339 -4.14 20.78 -13.17
N ALA A 340 -4.88 19.76 -12.75
CA ALA A 340 -4.34 18.46 -12.40
C ALA A 340 -5.01 17.35 -13.21
N VAL A 341 -4.21 16.38 -13.66
CA VAL A 341 -4.70 15.14 -14.28
C VAL A 341 -4.48 13.99 -13.31
N LEU A 342 -5.53 13.23 -13.04
CA LEU A 342 -5.50 12.02 -12.23
C LEU A 342 -6.03 10.85 -13.06
N GLY A 343 -5.74 9.64 -12.60
CA GLY A 343 -6.43 8.44 -13.06
C GLY A 343 -7.07 7.73 -11.87
N ALA A 344 -8.15 7.02 -12.14
CA ALA A 344 -8.92 6.31 -11.13
C ALA A 344 -9.32 4.91 -11.62
N VAL A 345 -9.32 3.94 -10.70
CA VAL A 345 -9.81 2.57 -10.92
C VAL A 345 -10.58 2.07 -9.70
N LEU A 346 -11.55 1.18 -9.94
CA LEU A 346 -12.35 0.50 -8.92
C LEU A 346 -11.95 -0.98 -8.85
N THR A 347 -11.26 -1.35 -7.78
CA THR A 347 -10.90 -2.74 -7.44
C THR A 347 -11.85 -3.24 -6.36
N ASP A 348 -11.35 -3.74 -5.23
CA ASP A 348 -12.08 -3.76 -3.96
C ASP A 348 -11.99 -2.42 -3.20
N LYS A 349 -11.32 -1.44 -3.83
CA LYS A 349 -11.03 -0.09 -3.34
C LYS A 349 -11.32 0.93 -4.45
N CYS A 350 -11.49 2.20 -4.07
CA CYS A 350 -11.41 3.31 -5.01
C CYS A 350 -9.97 3.84 -5.01
N ILE A 351 -9.19 3.53 -6.04
CA ILE A 351 -7.80 3.98 -6.17
C ILE A 351 -7.77 5.19 -7.08
N VAL A 352 -7.23 6.31 -6.59
CA VAL A 352 -7.08 7.55 -7.37
C VAL A 352 -5.66 8.06 -7.23
N GLN A 353 -4.96 8.21 -8.34
CA GLN A 353 -3.56 8.64 -8.34
C GLN A 353 -3.37 9.82 -9.28
N ARG A 354 -2.55 10.78 -8.84
CA ARG A 354 -2.15 11.93 -9.65
C ARG A 354 -1.17 11.49 -10.73
N LEU A 355 -1.47 11.81 -11.98
CA LEU A 355 -0.59 11.59 -13.13
C LEU A 355 0.23 12.83 -13.47
N THR A 356 -0.18 14.00 -12.96
CA THR A 356 0.59 15.24 -12.99
C THR A 356 0.57 15.91 -11.63
N ASP A 357 1.56 16.77 -11.37
CA ASP A 357 1.41 17.83 -10.37
C ASP A 357 0.32 18.85 -10.78
N PHE A 358 0.24 19.98 -10.07
CA PHE A 358 -0.53 21.13 -10.52
C PHE A 358 0.17 21.83 -11.70
N VAL A 359 -0.33 21.59 -12.90
CA VAL A 359 0.09 22.24 -14.13
C VAL A 359 -0.44 23.68 -14.13
N TRP A 360 0.49 24.63 -14.10
CA TRP A 360 0.18 26.05 -14.23
C TRP A 360 -0.16 26.43 -15.68
N LEU A 361 -1.38 26.91 -15.91
CA LEU A 361 -1.88 27.39 -17.21
C LEU A 361 -1.76 28.91 -17.39
N GLY A 362 -1.35 29.64 -16.35
CA GLY A 362 -1.27 31.09 -16.39
C GLY A 362 -0.14 31.61 -17.31
N ASN A 363 -0.39 32.73 -17.99
CA ASN A 363 0.63 33.41 -18.80
C ASN A 363 1.44 34.42 -17.96
N GLY A 364 2.53 33.95 -17.37
CA GLY A 364 3.41 34.78 -16.53
C GLY A 364 4.52 35.55 -17.26
N ALA A 365 4.80 35.23 -18.54
CA ALA A 365 5.88 35.85 -19.31
C ALA A 365 5.48 36.07 -20.78
N VAL A 366 6.02 37.14 -21.39
CA VAL A 366 5.76 37.52 -22.80
C VAL A 366 6.32 36.49 -23.78
N LEU A 367 7.43 35.83 -23.43
CA LEU A 367 8.05 34.75 -24.21
C LEU A 367 7.88 33.45 -23.42
N ASN A 368 6.88 32.64 -23.77
CA ASN A 368 6.55 31.41 -23.04
C ASN A 368 6.18 30.23 -23.97
N ASP A 369 6.72 30.20 -25.19
CA ASP A 369 6.41 29.14 -26.16
C ASP A 369 6.79 27.75 -25.64
N SER A 370 7.89 27.65 -24.88
CA SER A 370 8.31 26.39 -24.23
C SER A 370 7.31 25.94 -23.16
N GLY A 371 6.78 26.88 -22.35
CA GLY A 371 5.74 26.59 -21.37
C GLY A 371 4.44 26.16 -22.03
N CYS A 372 4.01 26.85 -23.09
CA CYS A 372 2.85 26.46 -23.89
C CYS A 372 3.02 25.06 -24.49
N ARG A 373 4.19 24.75 -25.07
CA ARG A 373 4.48 23.41 -25.60
C ARG A 373 4.49 22.33 -24.52
N ARG A 374 4.96 22.65 -23.30
CA ARG A 374 4.90 21.72 -22.16
C ARG A 374 3.45 21.40 -21.79
N VAL A 375 2.58 22.42 -21.67
CA VAL A 375 1.15 22.22 -21.41
C VAL A 375 0.48 21.46 -22.56
N ALA A 376 0.82 21.80 -23.81
CA ALA A 376 0.28 21.13 -24.99
C ALA A 376 0.67 19.65 -25.02
N ARG A 377 1.88 19.29 -24.55
CA ARG A 377 2.29 17.89 -24.40
C ARG A 377 1.37 17.16 -23.43
N VAL A 378 1.06 17.75 -22.27
CA VAL A 378 0.15 17.16 -21.28
C VAL A 378 -1.24 16.94 -21.87
N LEU A 379 -1.82 17.96 -22.50
CA LEU A 379 -3.17 17.88 -23.08
C LEU A 379 -3.23 16.90 -24.26
N TYR A 380 -2.20 16.88 -25.11
CA TYR A 380 -2.12 15.93 -26.22
C TYR A 380 -1.93 14.48 -25.75
N SER A 381 -1.11 14.27 -24.72
CA SER A 381 -0.95 12.97 -24.07
C SER A 381 -2.29 12.51 -23.47
N LEU A 382 -3.07 13.44 -22.92
CA LEU A 382 -4.41 13.16 -22.41
C LEU A 382 -5.37 12.74 -23.53
N THR A 383 -5.38 13.46 -24.66
CA THR A 383 -6.16 13.06 -25.85
C THR A 383 -5.84 11.62 -26.28
N ARG A 384 -4.56 11.27 -26.34
CA ARG A 384 -4.10 9.92 -26.71
C ARG A 384 -4.54 8.87 -25.69
N SER A 385 -4.40 9.17 -24.40
CA SER A 385 -4.86 8.31 -23.30
C SER A 385 -6.38 8.06 -23.34
N LEU A 386 -7.19 9.08 -23.64
CA LEU A 386 -8.64 8.91 -23.83
C LEU A 386 -8.97 8.05 -25.05
N GLY A 387 -8.16 8.12 -26.10
CA GLY A 387 -8.23 7.21 -27.25
C GLY A 387 -8.01 5.75 -26.83
N HIS A 388 -6.98 5.49 -26.03
CA HIS A 388 -6.70 4.15 -25.52
C HIS A 388 -7.76 3.64 -24.53
N LEU A 389 -8.34 4.50 -23.69
CA LEU A 389 -9.47 4.10 -22.85
C LEU A 389 -10.70 3.75 -23.71
N ARG A 390 -10.96 4.51 -24.78
CA ARG A 390 -12.04 4.19 -25.72
C ARG A 390 -11.81 2.84 -26.39
N GLU A 391 -10.59 2.54 -26.84
CA GLU A 391 -10.21 1.24 -27.40
C GLU A 391 -10.40 0.10 -26.39
N TYR A 392 -9.98 0.32 -25.14
CA TYR A 392 -10.17 -0.61 -24.03
C TYR A 392 -11.65 -0.94 -23.80
N TYR A 393 -12.51 0.07 -23.66
CA TYR A 393 -13.94 -0.14 -23.49
C TYR A 393 -14.57 -0.78 -24.72
N ALA A 394 -14.14 -0.42 -25.94
CA ALA A 394 -14.64 -1.07 -27.16
C ALA A 394 -14.31 -2.57 -27.18
N ALA A 395 -13.10 -2.96 -26.77
CA ALA A 395 -12.71 -4.36 -26.65
C ALA A 395 -13.53 -5.10 -25.58
N LEU A 396 -13.88 -4.42 -24.47
CA LEU A 396 -14.67 -4.99 -23.37
C LEU A 396 -16.03 -5.53 -23.82
N ALA A 397 -16.64 -4.95 -24.88
CA ALA A 397 -17.89 -5.43 -25.45
C ALA A 397 -17.77 -6.86 -26.02
N SER A 398 -16.57 -7.26 -26.45
CA SER A 398 -16.30 -8.55 -27.08
C SER A 398 -15.62 -9.57 -26.16
N THR A 399 -15.22 -9.17 -24.95
CA THR A 399 -14.49 -10.02 -24.01
C THR A 399 -15.37 -10.44 -22.83
N ASN A 400 -15.45 -11.74 -22.57
CA ASN A 400 -15.99 -12.28 -21.32
C ASN A 400 -14.91 -12.26 -20.23
N ASN A 401 -14.57 -11.08 -19.74
CA ASN A 401 -13.77 -10.96 -18.52
C ASN A 401 -14.68 -11.25 -17.33
N GLY A 402 -14.28 -12.22 -16.49
CA GLY A 402 -14.97 -12.46 -15.23
C GLY A 402 -14.89 -11.25 -14.30
N PRO A 403 -15.85 -11.08 -13.37
CA PRO A 403 -15.90 -9.94 -12.47
C PRO A 403 -14.65 -9.80 -11.60
N ASP A 404 -13.93 -10.90 -11.37
CA ASP A 404 -12.74 -10.93 -10.52
C ASP A 404 -11.49 -10.31 -11.19
N SER A 405 -11.52 -10.11 -12.51
CA SER A 405 -10.40 -9.48 -13.25
C SER A 405 -10.09 -8.06 -12.77
N ARG A 406 -11.05 -7.35 -12.16
CA ARG A 406 -10.86 -6.01 -11.60
C ARG A 406 -9.81 -5.96 -10.48
N PHE A 407 -9.59 -7.07 -9.78
CA PHE A 407 -8.76 -7.12 -8.59
C PHE A 407 -7.28 -7.26 -8.88
N PHE A 408 -6.93 -7.60 -10.13
CA PHE A 408 -5.57 -7.92 -10.54
C PHE A 408 -5.05 -6.93 -11.59
N PRO A 409 -3.72 -6.76 -11.69
CA PRO A 409 -3.11 -6.02 -12.78
C PRO A 409 -3.47 -6.55 -14.18
N SER A 410 -3.47 -5.66 -15.16
CA SER A 410 -3.71 -5.97 -16.58
C SER A 410 -2.59 -6.76 -17.30
N PRO A 411 -1.29 -6.65 -16.95
CA PRO A 411 -0.25 -7.48 -17.57
C PRO A 411 -0.47 -8.96 -17.28
N HIS A 412 -0.45 -9.80 -18.31
CA HIS A 412 -0.77 -11.22 -18.21
C HIS A 412 0.17 -12.11 -19.06
N SER A 413 1.32 -11.57 -19.43
CA SER A 413 2.41 -12.36 -20.02
C SER A 413 3.77 -11.72 -19.79
N PHE A 414 4.82 -12.52 -19.96
CA PHE A 414 6.21 -12.09 -19.89
C PHE A 414 7.02 -12.79 -21.00
N LEU A 415 8.25 -12.34 -21.25
CA LEU A 415 9.13 -12.96 -22.23
C LEU A 415 10.05 -14.01 -21.59
N ALA A 416 9.95 -15.26 -22.03
CA ALA A 416 10.92 -16.31 -21.72
C ALA A 416 11.94 -16.38 -22.88
N GLY A 417 13.03 -15.61 -22.75
CA GLY A 417 13.88 -15.31 -23.90
C GLY A 417 13.12 -14.39 -24.85
N ASP A 418 12.91 -14.82 -26.10
CA ASP A 418 12.11 -14.08 -27.10
C ASP A 418 10.69 -14.63 -27.27
N VAL A 419 10.28 -15.60 -26.43
CA VAL A 419 8.98 -16.27 -26.54
C VAL A 419 8.02 -15.72 -25.47
N PRO A 420 6.85 -15.18 -25.85
CA PRO A 420 5.86 -14.71 -24.88
C PRO A 420 5.19 -15.90 -24.17
N VAL A 421 5.19 -15.84 -22.84
CA VAL A 421 4.54 -16.80 -21.95
C VAL A 421 3.38 -16.12 -21.22
N ARG A 422 2.15 -16.54 -21.52
CA ARG A 422 0.94 -16.04 -20.86
C ARG A 422 0.73 -16.69 -19.49
N PHE A 423 0.12 -15.97 -18.57
CA PHE A 423 -0.27 -16.45 -17.25
C PHE A 423 -1.66 -15.94 -16.84
N GLU A 424 -2.21 -16.55 -15.78
CA GLU A 424 -3.44 -16.17 -15.11
C GLU A 424 -3.16 -15.87 -13.65
N TYR A 425 -3.76 -14.82 -13.11
CA TYR A 425 -3.72 -14.52 -11.67
C TYR A 425 -4.60 -15.49 -10.90
N LEU A 426 -4.08 -16.01 -9.79
CA LEU A 426 -4.81 -16.88 -8.87
C LEU A 426 -5.17 -16.14 -7.59
N GLU A 427 -4.18 -15.52 -6.94
CA GLU A 427 -4.37 -14.80 -5.67
C GLU A 427 -3.31 -13.72 -5.46
N ALA A 428 -3.66 -12.70 -4.67
CA ALA A 428 -2.73 -11.74 -4.10
C ALA A 428 -2.01 -12.40 -2.90
N LEU A 429 -0.67 -12.33 -2.88
CA LEU A 429 0.13 -12.96 -1.83
C LEU A 429 0.32 -12.04 -0.60
N GLU A 430 0.13 -10.74 -0.76
CA GLU A 430 0.09 -9.77 0.33
C GLU A 430 -1.37 -9.40 0.63
N ARG A 431 -1.72 -9.33 1.92
CA ARG A 431 -3.08 -8.99 2.37
C ARG A 431 -3.31 -7.49 2.53
N ASP A 432 -2.26 -6.69 2.44
CA ASP A 432 -2.36 -5.24 2.62
C ASP A 432 -2.90 -4.52 1.39
N SER A 433 -3.13 -3.22 1.54
CA SER A 433 -3.74 -2.41 0.50
C SER A 433 -2.84 -2.16 -0.71
N GLY A 434 -1.53 -2.34 -0.56
CA GLY A 434 -0.47 -2.03 -1.53
C GLY A 434 0.06 -3.25 -2.29
N CYS A 435 -0.58 -4.42 -2.20
CA CYS A 435 -0.09 -5.67 -2.78
C CYS A 435 0.38 -5.52 -4.24
N VAL A 436 1.65 -5.84 -4.47
CA VAL A 436 2.28 -5.90 -5.81
C VAL A 436 2.81 -7.29 -6.16
N VAL A 437 2.48 -8.30 -5.35
CA VAL A 437 2.98 -9.67 -5.47
C VAL A 437 1.82 -10.66 -5.59
N PHE A 438 1.80 -11.40 -6.69
CA PHE A 438 0.68 -12.27 -7.04
C PHE A 438 1.14 -13.68 -7.35
N ARG A 439 0.35 -14.67 -6.92
CA ARG A 439 0.49 -16.05 -7.38
C ARG A 439 -0.25 -16.19 -8.70
N CYS A 440 0.41 -16.81 -9.67
CA CYS A 440 -0.12 -16.99 -11.01
C CYS A 440 0.12 -18.42 -11.51
N LYS A 441 -0.56 -18.76 -12.60
CA LYS A 441 -0.38 -20.01 -13.33
C LYS A 441 -0.08 -19.72 -14.80
N THR A 442 0.99 -20.28 -15.35
CA THR A 442 1.29 -20.15 -16.77
C THR A 442 0.31 -20.95 -17.64
N ARG A 443 0.06 -20.48 -18.87
CA ARG A 443 -0.85 -21.09 -19.85
C ARG A 443 -0.12 -21.96 -20.90
N GLU A 444 1.07 -22.45 -20.58
CA GLU A 444 1.82 -23.37 -21.44
C GLU A 444 1.25 -24.80 -21.38
N GLU A 445 1.73 -25.72 -22.24
CA GLU A 445 1.27 -27.12 -22.27
C GLU A 445 1.38 -27.82 -20.90
N GLN A 446 2.39 -27.44 -20.13
CA GLN A 446 2.59 -27.88 -18.75
C GLN A 446 2.49 -26.67 -17.81
N PRO A 447 1.28 -26.32 -17.34
CA PRO A 447 1.09 -25.16 -16.49
C PRO A 447 1.97 -25.20 -15.24
N ARG A 448 2.61 -24.07 -14.96
CA ARG A 448 3.50 -23.89 -13.81
C ARG A 448 2.95 -22.84 -12.87
N ALA A 449 3.05 -23.08 -11.56
CA ALA A 449 2.82 -22.06 -10.56
C ALA A 449 4.02 -21.10 -10.50
N VAL A 450 3.74 -19.80 -10.64
CA VAL A 450 4.74 -18.73 -10.62
C VAL A 450 4.29 -17.61 -9.69
N VAL A 451 5.23 -16.77 -9.30
CA VAL A 451 4.97 -15.50 -8.62
C VAL A 451 5.30 -14.37 -9.59
N VAL A 452 4.36 -13.42 -9.73
CA VAL A 452 4.53 -12.19 -10.49
C VAL A 452 4.58 -11.03 -9.51
N LYS A 453 5.69 -10.29 -9.51
CA LYS A 453 5.92 -9.10 -8.68
C LYS A 453 6.14 -7.87 -9.57
N PHE A 454 5.66 -6.71 -9.12
CA PHE A 454 5.96 -5.42 -9.74
C PHE A 454 6.78 -4.55 -8.80
N ALA A 455 7.92 -4.02 -9.27
CA ALA A 455 8.81 -3.19 -8.46
C ALA A 455 9.56 -2.17 -9.33
N GLU A 456 9.93 -1.01 -8.77
CA GLU A 456 10.76 -0.01 -9.47
C GLU A 456 12.26 -0.36 -9.46
N THR A 457 12.68 -1.15 -8.47
CA THR A 457 14.07 -1.55 -8.26
C THR A 457 14.11 -3.01 -7.88
N TYR A 458 15.00 -3.78 -8.53
CA TYR A 458 15.14 -5.20 -8.26
C TYR A 458 16.55 -5.70 -8.59
N CYS A 459 17.23 -6.35 -7.64
CA CYS A 459 18.55 -6.92 -7.89
C CYS A 459 18.47 -8.32 -8.51
N SER A 460 18.23 -8.37 -9.82
CA SER A 460 18.22 -9.65 -10.55
C SER A 460 19.56 -10.39 -10.53
N GLY A 461 20.68 -9.69 -10.33
CA GLY A 461 22.02 -10.29 -10.19
C GLY A 461 22.15 -11.12 -8.91
N ALA A 462 21.85 -10.52 -7.76
CA ALA A 462 21.80 -11.19 -6.46
C ALA A 462 20.81 -12.36 -6.46
N HIS A 463 19.61 -12.16 -7.02
CA HIS A 463 18.59 -13.20 -7.11
C HIS A 463 19.08 -14.39 -7.95
N ARG A 464 19.61 -14.16 -9.17
CA ARG A 464 20.13 -15.25 -10.02
C ARG A 464 21.29 -16.00 -9.35
N LEU A 465 22.17 -15.29 -8.64
CA LEU A 465 23.28 -15.89 -7.90
C LEU A 465 22.76 -16.88 -6.84
N LEU A 466 21.82 -16.46 -6.00
CA LEU A 466 21.26 -17.34 -4.97
C LEU A 466 20.42 -18.46 -5.58
N ALA A 467 19.64 -18.18 -6.63
CA ALA A 467 18.84 -19.18 -7.32
C ALA A 467 19.71 -20.29 -7.94
N ALA A 468 20.86 -19.95 -8.53
CA ALA A 468 21.80 -20.92 -9.09
C ALA A 468 22.40 -21.87 -8.02
N ASN A 469 22.41 -21.46 -6.76
CA ASN A 469 22.84 -22.26 -5.61
C ASN A 469 21.66 -22.92 -4.87
N GLY A 470 20.44 -22.84 -5.40
CA GLY A 470 19.24 -23.39 -4.75
C GLY A 470 18.75 -22.59 -3.53
N MET A 471 19.29 -21.39 -3.31
CA MET A 471 19.08 -20.53 -2.13
C MET A 471 18.00 -19.45 -2.33
N ALA A 472 17.40 -19.39 -3.52
CA ALA A 472 16.28 -18.52 -3.88
C ALA A 472 15.38 -19.26 -4.88
N PRO A 473 14.12 -18.82 -5.12
CA PRO A 473 13.32 -19.34 -6.23
C PRO A 473 13.99 -19.04 -7.56
N LYS A 474 13.77 -19.88 -8.58
CA LYS A 474 14.29 -19.62 -9.92
C LYS A 474 13.66 -18.34 -10.49
N LEU A 475 14.49 -17.39 -10.89
CA LEU A 475 14.05 -16.20 -11.62
C LEU A 475 13.79 -16.55 -13.09
N LEU A 476 12.57 -16.33 -13.55
CA LEU A 476 12.13 -16.61 -14.93
C LEU A 476 12.19 -15.37 -15.81
N TYR A 477 11.84 -14.20 -15.25
CA TYR A 477 11.86 -12.92 -15.96
C TYR A 477 12.12 -11.77 -14.99
N CYS A 478 12.86 -10.77 -15.45
CA CYS A 478 13.03 -9.50 -14.77
C CYS A 478 13.29 -8.45 -15.86
N GLY A 479 12.32 -7.58 -16.10
CA GLY A 479 12.40 -6.62 -17.20
C GLY A 479 11.18 -5.69 -17.26
N PRO A 480 11.03 -4.95 -18.36
CA PRO A 480 9.88 -4.07 -18.57
C PRO A 480 8.55 -4.82 -18.42
N VAL A 481 7.51 -4.11 -17.98
CA VAL A 481 6.16 -4.68 -17.77
C VAL A 481 5.48 -5.08 -19.09
N SER A 482 5.93 -4.55 -20.23
CA SER A 482 5.28 -4.80 -21.52
C SER A 482 5.38 -6.27 -21.96
N ASP A 483 4.23 -6.78 -22.38
CA ASP A 483 3.93 -8.11 -22.88
C ASP A 483 4.05 -8.23 -24.42
N HIS A 484 4.47 -7.18 -25.11
CA HIS A 484 4.46 -7.11 -26.56
C HIS A 484 5.86 -6.92 -27.12
N LEU A 485 6.17 -7.70 -28.16
CA LEU A 485 7.35 -7.49 -29.00
C LEU A 485 7.25 -6.15 -29.78
N ASP A 486 6.08 -5.49 -29.80
CA ASP A 486 5.82 -4.18 -30.40
C ASP A 486 5.21 -3.16 -29.40
N ALA A 487 5.77 -1.94 -29.35
CA ALA A 487 5.23 -0.65 -28.90
C ALA A 487 4.16 -0.60 -27.76
N GLY A 488 4.30 -1.41 -26.72
CA GLY A 488 3.61 -1.22 -25.43
C GLY A 488 4.11 0.04 -24.69
N PRO A 489 3.40 0.51 -23.64
CA PRO A 489 3.97 1.53 -22.77
C PRO A 489 5.25 1.02 -22.11
N ALA A 490 6.18 1.94 -21.83
CA ALA A 490 7.43 1.66 -21.14
C ALA A 490 7.23 1.44 -19.63
N TYR A 491 6.12 1.94 -19.06
CA TYR A 491 5.86 1.92 -17.61
C TYR A 491 6.96 2.60 -16.78
N GLN A 492 7.70 3.53 -17.39
CA GLN A 492 8.81 4.25 -16.77
C GLN A 492 9.82 3.31 -16.07
N ALA A 493 9.97 3.42 -14.75
CA ALA A 493 10.90 2.63 -13.95
C ALA A 493 10.33 1.27 -13.50
N LEU A 494 9.03 1.04 -13.67
CA LEU A 494 8.36 -0.15 -13.16
C LEU A 494 8.77 -1.39 -13.95
N GLN A 495 9.13 -2.45 -13.23
CA GLN A 495 9.57 -3.73 -13.77
C GLN A 495 8.59 -4.83 -13.38
N MET A 496 8.47 -5.85 -14.22
CA MET A 496 7.82 -7.12 -13.88
C MET A 496 8.91 -8.16 -13.58
N ILE A 497 8.72 -8.85 -12.46
CA ILE A 497 9.58 -9.92 -11.98
C ILE A 497 8.73 -11.18 -11.92
N VAL A 498 9.14 -12.22 -12.64
CA VAL A 498 8.47 -13.53 -12.63
C VAL A 498 9.43 -14.57 -12.11
N MET A 499 9.03 -15.32 -11.09
CA MET A 499 9.84 -16.36 -10.46
C MET A 499 9.00 -17.58 -10.11
N ASP A 500 9.66 -18.67 -9.74
CA ASP A 500 8.97 -19.87 -9.27
C ASP A 500 8.18 -19.61 -8.01
N TYR A 501 6.96 -20.16 -7.97
CA TYR A 501 6.25 -20.31 -6.71
C TYR A 501 6.93 -21.37 -5.84
N ILE A 502 7.16 -21.04 -4.58
CA ILE A 502 7.68 -21.96 -3.57
C ILE A 502 6.50 -22.41 -2.73
N ASP A 503 6.29 -23.72 -2.64
CA ASP A 503 5.39 -24.27 -1.62
C ASP A 503 6.14 -24.29 -0.28
N GLY A 504 5.64 -23.52 0.68
CA GLY A 504 6.33 -23.28 1.94
C GLY A 504 5.75 -22.13 2.75
N LYS A 505 6.41 -21.83 3.86
CA LYS A 505 6.01 -20.75 4.77
C LYS A 505 7.15 -19.76 4.96
N THR A 506 6.80 -18.48 5.09
CA THR A 506 7.77 -17.47 5.53
C THR A 506 8.17 -17.75 6.98
N GLY A 507 9.36 -17.31 7.37
CA GLY A 507 9.81 -17.42 8.75
C GLY A 507 8.89 -16.67 9.71
N ALA A 508 8.33 -15.53 9.29
CA ALA A 508 7.31 -14.80 10.06
C ALA A 508 6.04 -15.64 10.32
N GLN A 509 5.56 -16.38 9.31
CA GLN A 509 4.42 -17.30 9.50
C GLN A 509 4.78 -18.47 10.43
N LEU A 510 6.00 -19.00 10.34
CA LEU A 510 6.45 -20.09 11.22
C LEU A 510 6.56 -19.64 12.67
N GLN A 511 7.07 -18.43 12.93
CA GLN A 511 7.13 -17.86 14.28
C GLN A 511 5.75 -17.76 14.94
N LEU A 512 4.69 -17.52 14.15
CA LEU A 512 3.32 -17.38 14.65
C LEU A 512 2.60 -18.72 14.80
N LEU A 513 2.82 -19.65 13.86
CA LEU A 513 2.03 -20.88 13.76
C LEU A 513 2.68 -22.08 14.46
N ASP A 514 3.98 -22.30 14.26
CA ASP A 514 4.71 -23.44 14.82
C ASP A 514 6.23 -23.25 14.66
N PRO A 515 6.91 -22.64 15.65
CA PRO A 515 8.35 -22.39 15.55
C PRO A 515 9.21 -23.64 15.41
N ARG A 516 8.70 -24.81 15.82
CA ARG A 516 9.40 -26.10 15.76
C ARG A 516 9.58 -26.63 14.33
N ARG A 517 8.95 -25.98 13.34
CA ARG A 517 9.07 -26.30 11.91
C ARG A 517 10.28 -25.68 11.23
N LEU A 518 11.06 -24.86 11.92
CA LEU A 518 12.35 -24.42 11.38
C LEU A 518 13.28 -25.63 11.22
N PRO A 519 14.04 -25.72 10.11
CA PRO A 519 15.05 -26.77 9.94
C PRO A 519 16.05 -26.78 11.10
N ALA A 520 16.49 -27.95 11.54
CA ALA A 520 17.49 -28.07 12.61
C ALA A 520 18.81 -27.36 12.27
N ASP A 521 19.14 -27.24 10.99
CA ASP A 521 20.31 -26.55 10.47
C ASP A 521 19.98 -25.15 9.90
N PHE A 522 18.83 -24.55 10.27
CA PHE A 522 18.36 -23.24 9.79
C PHE A 522 19.44 -22.16 9.85
N ALA A 523 20.09 -21.99 11.00
CA ALA A 523 21.14 -20.98 11.18
C ALA A 523 22.34 -21.20 10.24
N ARG A 524 22.71 -22.47 10.02
CA ARG A 524 23.78 -22.85 9.09
C ARG A 524 23.40 -22.53 7.65
N GLN A 525 22.19 -22.93 7.22
CA GLN A 525 21.69 -22.62 5.88
C GLN A 525 21.62 -21.11 5.65
N LEU A 526 21.04 -20.34 6.57
CA LEU A 526 20.90 -18.89 6.41
C LEU A 526 22.26 -18.17 6.38
N THR A 527 23.22 -18.60 7.21
CA THR A 527 24.60 -18.07 7.17
C THR A 527 25.25 -18.34 5.82
N GLU A 528 25.13 -19.57 5.32
CA GLU A 528 25.67 -19.96 4.01
C GLU A 528 25.08 -19.12 2.87
N ILE A 529 23.78 -18.80 2.93
CA ILE A 529 23.13 -17.93 1.94
C ILE A 529 23.75 -16.53 1.95
N VAL A 530 23.93 -15.93 3.13
CA VAL A 530 24.53 -14.59 3.27
C VAL A 530 26.00 -14.60 2.80
N ASP A 531 26.75 -15.65 3.13
CA ASP A 531 28.14 -15.81 2.70
C ASP A 531 28.25 -15.92 1.16
N VAL A 532 27.39 -16.69 0.51
CA VAL A 532 27.33 -16.79 -0.96
C VAL A 532 26.99 -15.44 -1.58
N LEU A 533 25.98 -14.74 -1.03
CA LEU A 533 25.57 -13.43 -1.52
C LEU A 533 26.72 -12.41 -1.42
N HIS A 534 27.36 -12.32 -0.26
CA HIS A 534 28.47 -11.40 0.00
C HIS A 534 29.72 -11.77 -0.79
N GLY A 535 30.00 -13.06 -0.95
CA GLY A 535 31.09 -13.58 -1.77
C GLY A 535 30.91 -13.24 -3.26
N GLY A 536 29.66 -13.17 -3.73
CA GLY A 536 29.31 -12.71 -5.07
C GLY A 536 29.33 -11.19 -5.26
N GLY A 537 29.69 -10.40 -4.24
CA GLY A 537 29.78 -8.94 -4.33
C GLY A 537 28.46 -8.21 -4.10
N TYR A 538 27.45 -8.87 -3.55
CA TYR A 538 26.14 -8.28 -3.28
C TYR A 538 25.88 -8.11 -1.77
N VAL A 539 24.93 -7.24 -1.44
CA VAL A 539 24.30 -7.10 -0.13
C VAL A 539 22.79 -7.29 -0.28
N PHE A 540 22.12 -7.74 0.79
CA PHE A 540 20.68 -8.00 0.78
C PHE A 540 19.87 -6.79 1.24
N GLY A 541 20.29 -6.15 2.34
CA GLY A 541 19.68 -4.94 2.89
C GLY A 541 18.44 -5.17 3.72
N ASP A 542 17.58 -6.12 3.34
CA ASP A 542 16.29 -6.36 4.00
C ASP A 542 16.16 -7.74 4.66
N LEU A 543 17.21 -8.20 5.35
CA LEU A 543 17.25 -9.57 5.89
C LEU A 543 16.34 -9.69 7.12
N ARG A 544 15.10 -10.12 6.92
CA ARG A 544 14.08 -10.22 7.97
C ARG A 544 13.21 -11.47 7.80
N TRP A 545 12.51 -11.83 8.87
CA TRP A 545 11.61 -13.00 8.93
C TRP A 545 10.59 -13.11 7.79
N PRO A 546 9.96 -12.03 7.28
CA PRO A 546 9.07 -12.11 6.13
C PRO A 546 9.78 -12.49 4.82
N ASN A 547 11.07 -12.14 4.68
CA ASN A 547 11.87 -12.34 3.47
C ASN A 547 12.67 -13.65 3.48
N ILE A 548 12.48 -14.46 4.52
CA ILE A 548 13.07 -15.79 4.67
C ILE A 548 11.96 -16.81 4.48
N MET A 549 12.11 -17.71 3.52
CA MET A 549 11.14 -18.76 3.22
C MET A 549 11.71 -20.13 3.52
N VAL A 550 10.91 -21.00 4.14
CA VAL A 550 11.23 -22.41 4.34
C VAL A 550 10.38 -23.20 3.36
N ALA A 551 11.03 -23.73 2.32
CA ALA A 551 10.40 -24.55 1.29
C ALA A 551 10.10 -25.95 1.83
N GLU A 552 8.86 -26.40 1.69
CA GLU A 552 8.41 -27.74 2.04
C GLU A 552 8.49 -28.62 0.77
N ASP A 553 9.53 -29.44 0.64
CA ASP A 553 9.71 -30.30 -0.56
C ASP A 553 9.08 -31.70 -0.41
N GLY A 554 8.39 -31.98 0.71
CA GLY A 554 7.64 -33.22 1.02
C GLY A 554 8.45 -34.52 1.11
N ILE A 555 9.63 -34.57 0.49
CA ILE A 555 10.52 -35.74 0.33
C ILE A 555 11.92 -35.42 0.87
N ASN A 556 12.37 -34.17 0.71
CA ASN A 556 13.69 -33.71 1.15
C ASN A 556 13.61 -32.90 2.45
N GLU A 557 14.75 -32.74 3.13
CA GLU A 557 14.87 -31.81 4.25
C GLU A 557 14.47 -30.38 3.82
N PRO A 558 13.70 -29.64 4.66
CA PRO A 558 13.22 -28.32 4.27
C PRO A 558 14.39 -27.36 4.02
N LYS A 559 14.26 -26.55 2.98
CA LYS A 559 15.33 -25.65 2.53
C LYS A 559 15.00 -24.20 2.81
N VAL A 560 15.94 -23.49 3.41
CA VAL A 560 15.87 -22.03 3.59
C VAL A 560 16.18 -21.36 2.27
N LYS A 561 15.34 -20.39 1.90
CA LYS A 561 15.52 -19.55 0.71
C LYS A 561 15.29 -18.10 1.09
N LEU A 562 16.01 -17.19 0.43
CA LEU A 562 15.69 -15.77 0.47
C LEU A 562 14.74 -15.41 -0.67
N ILE A 563 13.79 -14.55 -0.35
CA ILE A 563 12.84 -13.91 -1.28
C ILE A 563 12.90 -12.40 -1.07
N ASP A 564 12.38 -11.64 -2.02
CA ASP A 564 12.39 -10.18 -2.02
C ASP A 564 13.80 -9.56 -2.14
N PHE A 565 14.14 -9.13 -3.37
CA PHE A 565 15.46 -8.58 -3.71
C PHE A 565 15.37 -7.10 -4.10
N ASP A 566 14.33 -6.39 -3.65
CA ASP A 566 14.10 -5.00 -4.02
C ASP A 566 15.20 -4.07 -3.50
N TRP A 567 15.71 -4.35 -2.30
CA TRP A 567 16.76 -3.54 -1.65
C TRP A 567 18.16 -4.07 -1.90
N ALA A 568 18.26 -5.31 -2.41
CA ALA A 568 19.55 -5.91 -2.67
C ALA A 568 20.31 -5.12 -3.76
N GLY A 569 21.62 -5.27 -3.78
CA GLY A 569 22.44 -4.57 -4.78
C GLY A 569 23.92 -4.85 -4.62
N GLU A 570 24.72 -4.26 -5.51
CA GLU A 570 26.17 -4.38 -5.45
C GLU A 570 26.74 -3.64 -4.24
N VAL A 571 27.74 -4.26 -3.60
CA VAL A 571 28.45 -3.67 -2.45
C VAL A 571 29.04 -2.33 -2.83
N GLY A 572 28.69 -1.28 -2.08
CA GLY A 572 29.18 0.09 -2.31
C GLY A 572 28.25 0.94 -3.18
N GLU A 573 27.33 0.34 -3.92
CA GLU A 573 26.34 1.06 -4.76
C GLU A 573 24.92 0.97 -4.19
N ALA A 574 24.56 -0.18 -3.61
CA ALA A 574 23.25 -0.42 -3.02
C ALA A 574 22.91 0.61 -1.93
N ARG A 575 21.66 1.09 -1.93
CA ARG A 575 21.16 2.09 -0.98
C ARG A 575 19.80 1.71 -0.43
N TYR A 576 19.57 2.05 0.83
CA TYR A 576 18.25 1.92 1.44
C TYR A 576 17.24 2.88 0.77
N PRO A 577 15.96 2.50 0.70
CA PRO A 577 14.92 3.39 0.20
C PRO A 577 14.76 4.65 1.05
N ILE A 578 14.07 5.65 0.51
CA ILE A 578 13.75 6.90 1.22
C ILE A 578 12.88 6.61 2.46
N ASN A 579 11.94 5.67 2.33
CA ASN A 579 10.99 5.33 3.38
C ASN A 579 11.41 4.03 4.07
N ILE A 580 12.24 4.14 5.11
CA ILE A 580 12.61 3.02 5.98
C ILE A 580 11.67 3.01 7.20
N SER A 581 11.06 1.85 7.48
CA SER A 581 10.21 1.67 8.66
C SER A 581 10.98 1.92 9.95
N GLN A 582 10.44 2.79 10.82
CA GLN A 582 11.02 3.09 12.13
C GLN A 582 10.70 2.03 13.20
N ASN A 583 9.82 1.08 12.88
CA ASN A 583 9.38 0.03 13.81
C ASN A 583 10.27 -1.22 13.77
N VAL A 584 11.32 -1.21 12.95
CA VAL A 584 12.30 -2.29 12.84
C VAL A 584 13.56 -1.86 13.57
N GLY A 585 14.13 -2.76 14.38
CA GLY A 585 15.42 -2.56 15.04
C GLY A 585 16.57 -2.67 14.04
N TRP A 586 16.75 -1.66 13.19
CA TRP A 586 17.81 -1.64 12.19
C TRP A 586 19.20 -1.55 12.82
N PRO A 587 20.23 -2.12 12.15
CA PRO A 587 21.62 -1.97 12.54
C PRO A 587 22.05 -0.51 12.69
N ALA A 588 23.03 -0.26 13.55
CA ALA A 588 23.57 1.09 13.74
C ALA A 588 24.12 1.67 12.43
N GLY A 589 23.69 2.89 12.08
CA GLY A 589 24.12 3.57 10.84
C GLY A 589 23.17 3.43 9.66
N VAL A 590 22.13 2.57 9.76
CA VAL A 590 21.07 2.51 8.74
C VAL A 590 20.27 3.82 8.75
N VAL A 591 20.25 4.49 7.60
CA VAL A 591 19.52 5.73 7.36
C VAL A 591 18.94 5.73 5.95
N ALA A 592 17.86 6.49 5.74
CA ALA A 592 17.26 6.68 4.43
C ALA A 592 18.31 7.13 3.40
N MET A 593 18.30 6.51 2.21
CA MET A 593 19.29 6.74 1.14
C MET A 593 20.75 6.42 1.50
N GLY A 594 21.02 5.92 2.71
CA GLY A 594 22.32 5.43 3.13
C GLY A 594 22.74 4.19 2.36
N ARG A 595 24.05 3.91 2.33
CA ARG A 595 24.57 2.70 1.67
C ARG A 595 24.15 1.46 2.46
N ILE A 596 23.83 0.40 1.73
CA ILE A 596 23.64 -0.92 2.32
C ILE A 596 25.03 -1.57 2.40
N GLU A 597 25.43 -1.93 3.62
CA GLU A 597 26.72 -2.54 3.90
C GLU A 597 26.56 -3.99 4.34
N LYS A 598 27.57 -4.82 4.07
CA LYS A 598 27.61 -6.22 4.53
C LYS A 598 27.42 -6.33 6.04
N ALA A 599 27.94 -5.36 6.80
CA ALA A 599 27.80 -5.32 8.25
C ALA A 599 26.33 -5.25 8.69
N HIS A 600 25.46 -4.56 7.93
CA HIS A 600 24.03 -4.49 8.22
C HIS A 600 23.39 -5.88 8.08
N ASP A 601 23.66 -6.58 6.97
CA ASP A 601 23.16 -7.95 6.76
C ASP A 601 23.63 -8.90 7.88
N LEU A 602 24.90 -8.81 8.29
CA LEU A 602 25.46 -9.66 9.35
C LEU A 602 24.87 -9.37 10.74
N GLU A 603 24.48 -8.13 11.02
CA GLU A 603 23.79 -7.79 12.26
C GLU A 603 22.34 -8.29 12.26
N MET A 604 21.63 -8.10 11.14
CA MET A 604 20.29 -8.66 10.95
C MET A 604 20.29 -10.20 11.03
N LEU A 605 21.27 -10.85 10.39
CA LEU A 605 21.48 -12.30 10.45
C LEU A 605 21.62 -12.79 11.90
N ARG A 606 22.44 -12.12 12.69
CA ARG A 606 22.62 -12.45 14.12
C ARG A 606 21.32 -12.31 14.90
N GLY A 607 20.53 -11.26 14.63
CA GLY A 607 19.22 -11.06 15.24
C GLY A 607 18.21 -12.19 14.90
N VAL A 608 18.14 -12.57 13.62
CA VAL A 608 17.28 -13.68 13.16
C VAL A 608 17.70 -15.00 13.81
N ILE A 609 18.99 -15.34 13.81
CA ILE A 609 19.50 -16.59 14.41
C ILE A 609 19.29 -16.61 15.93
N ALA A 610 19.54 -15.49 16.61
CA ALA A 610 19.30 -15.40 18.05
C ALA A 610 17.84 -15.70 18.36
N THR A 611 16.91 -15.02 17.69
CA THR A 611 15.46 -15.21 17.89
C THR A 611 14.95 -16.59 17.45
N SER A 612 15.63 -17.26 16.52
CA SER A 612 15.27 -18.63 16.10
C SER A 612 15.64 -19.71 17.13
N THR A 613 16.54 -19.43 18.07
CA THR A 613 17.05 -20.42 19.03
C THR A 613 16.19 -20.49 20.30
N TYR A 614 15.35 -19.48 20.53
CA TYR A 614 14.44 -19.36 21.69
C TYR A 614 12.99 -19.78 21.39
N ALA A 615 12.69 -20.18 20.15
CA ALA A 615 11.37 -20.57 19.68
C ALA A 615 11.31 -22.08 19.44
#